data_AF-A0A379FDI3-F1
#
_entry.id   AF-A0A379FDI3-F1
#
_cell.length_a   1.000
_cell.length_b   1.000
_cell.length_c   1.000
_cell.angle_alpha   90.00
_cell.angle_beta   90.00
_cell.angle_gamma   90.00
#
_symmetry.space_group_name_H-M   'P 1'
#
loop_
_entity.id
_entity.type
_entity.pdbx_description
1 polymer ?
#
loop_
_entity_poly.entity_id
_entity_poly.type
_entity_poly.pdbx_seq_one_letter_code
_entity_poly.pdbx_strand_id
1 'polypeptide(L)' 'MSKQMVLVARTNKVGSDSECGLGITEDEWDKLTEEEQSGYINTAIDNLVDWYVKTEG' A
#
# COMPACT_ATOMS: atom_id res chain seq x y z
N MET A 1 8.86 21.63 2.38
CA MET A 1 8.74 20.33 3.08
C MET A 1 8.08 19.38 2.11
N SER A 2 8.72 18.25 1.84
CA SER A 2 8.14 17.20 0.99
C SER A 2 7.04 16.45 1.75
N LYS A 3 5.98 16.02 1.07
CA LYS A 3 4.85 15.33 1.70
C LYS A 3 5.22 13.88 1.98
N GLN A 4 4.60 13.28 3.00
CA GLN A 4 4.71 11.84 3.26
C GLN A 4 3.77 11.08 2.33
N MET A 5 4.22 9.95 1.79
CA MET A 5 3.42 9.10 0.93
C MET A 5 2.59 8.10 1.74
N VAL A 6 1.35 7.90 1.33
CA VAL A 6 0.39 6.94 1.89
C VAL A 6 -0.20 6.09 0.77
N LEU A 7 -0.32 4.79 1.01
CA LEU A 7 -1.06 3.88 0.16
C LEU A 7 -2.51 3.82 0.66
N VAL A 8 -3.46 4.11 -0.23
CA VAL A 8 -4.89 4.06 0.07
C VAL A 8 -5.51 2.86 -0.65
N ALA A 9 -5.95 1.87 0.12
CA ALA A 9 -6.67 0.70 -0.39
C ALA A 9 -8.17 0.88 -0.16
N ARG A 10 -8.93 1.04 -1.25
CA ARG A 10 -10.39 1.00 -1.22
C ARG A 10 -10.86 -0.41 -1.50
N THR A 11 -11.58 -1.02 -0.55
CA THR A 11 -12.23 -2.31 -0.79
C THR A 11 -13.47 -2.12 -1.68
N ASN A 12 -13.93 -3.19 -2.34
CA ASN A 12 -15.18 -3.17 -3.12
C ASN A 12 -16.44 -2.89 -2.25
N LYS A 13 -16.30 -2.85 -0.92
CA LYS A 13 -17.35 -2.44 0.01
C LYS A 13 -17.27 -0.93 0.22
N VAL A 14 -18.32 -0.21 -0.21
CA VAL A 14 -18.44 1.24 -0.02
C VAL A 14 -18.24 1.60 1.46
N GLY A 15 -17.32 2.53 1.73
CA GLY A 15 -17.01 3.03 3.08
C GLY A 15 -15.94 2.23 3.85
N SER A 16 -15.27 1.28 3.21
CA SER A 16 -14.11 0.59 3.78
C SER A 16 -12.86 0.97 2.98
N ASP A 17 -12.36 2.16 3.29
CA ASP A 17 -11.06 2.67 2.85
C ASP A 17 -10.05 2.39 3.99
N SER A 18 -8.89 1.85 3.65
CA SER A 18 -7.79 1.62 4.58
C SER A 18 -6.53 2.32 4.07
N GLU A 19 -5.75 2.88 4.98
CA GLU A 19 -4.57 3.69 4.65
C GLU A 19 -3.35 3.14 5.36
N CYS A 20 -2.23 3.03 4.65
CA CYS A 20 -0.93 2.62 5.20
C CYS A 20 0.13 3.66 4.81
N GLY A 21 0.85 4.18 5.79
CA GLY A 21 2.00 5.06 5.54
C GLY A 21 3.17 4.28 4.94
N LEU A 22 3.74 4.79 3.85
CA LEU A 22 4.86 4.14 3.17
C LEU A 22 6.24 4.45 3.78
N GLY A 23 6.30 5.40 4.72
CA GLY A 23 7.55 5.78 5.39
C GLY A 23 8.56 6.50 4.47
N ILE A 24 8.09 7.06 3.35
CA ILE A 24 8.89 7.73 2.33
C ILE A 24 8.24 9.07 1.94
N THR A 25 9.05 10.05 1.55
CA THR A 25 8.57 11.35 1.05
C THR A 25 8.26 11.34 -0.45
N GLU A 26 7.46 12.31 -0.91
CA GLU A 26 7.16 12.58 -2.33
C GLU A 26 8.45 12.74 -3.15
N ASP A 27 9.44 13.48 -2.63
CA ASP A 27 10.71 13.74 -3.31
C ASP A 27 11.58 12.47 -3.42
N GLU A 28 11.44 11.53 -2.49
CA GLU A 28 12.14 10.24 -2.53
C GLU A 28 11.41 9.27 -3.46
N TRP A 29 10.08 9.26 -3.43
CA TRP A 29 9.22 8.46 -4.31
C TRP A 29 9.44 8.77 -5.79
N ASP A 30 9.54 10.04 -6.15
CA ASP A 30 9.76 10.50 -7.53
C ASP A 30 11.13 10.09 -8.12
N LYS A 31 12.07 9.68 -7.26
CA LYS A 31 13.40 9.19 -7.68
C LYS A 31 13.43 7.67 -7.89
N LEU A 32 12.40 6.95 -7.46
CA LEU A 32 12.33 5.50 -7.56
C LEU A 32 11.90 5.06 -8.96
N THR A 33 12.41 3.91 -9.37
CA THR A 33 11.90 3.16 -10.53
C THR A 33 10.55 2.51 -10.22
N GLU A 34 9.81 2.11 -11.25
CA GLU A 34 8.54 1.38 -11.09
C GLU A 34 8.71 0.07 -10.28
N GLU A 35 9.86 -0.60 -10.41
CA GLU A 35 10.18 -1.81 -9.67
C GLU A 35 10.38 -1.53 -8.17
N GLU A 36 11.13 -0.48 -7.83
CA GLU A 36 11.33 -0.07 -6.43
C GLU A 36 10.01 0.40 -5.80
N GLN A 37 9.21 1.19 -6.52
CA GLN A 37 7.87 1.60 -6.08
C GLN A 37 6.97 0.39 -5.82
N SER A 38 7.03 -0.63 -6.68
CA SER A 38 6.29 -1.88 -6.49
C SER A 38 6.68 -2.59 -5.20
N GLY A 39 7.95 -2.55 -4.80
CA GLY A 39 8.42 -3.10 -3.52
C GLY A 39 7.76 -2.44 -2.29
N TYR A 40 7.68 -1.10 -2.28
CA TYR A 40 6.98 -0.35 -1.23
C TYR A 40 5.48 -0.69 -1.19
N ILE A 41 4.84 -0.76 -2.35
CA ILE A 41 3.41 -1.08 -2.47
C ILE A 41 3.12 -2.49 -1.95
N ASN A 42 3.88 -3.49 -2.37
CA ASN A 42 3.68 -4.88 -1.94
C ASN A 42 3.82 -5.03 -0.42
N THR A 43 4.86 -4.41 0.16
CA THR A 43 5.08 -4.41 1.61
C THR A 43 3.90 -3.76 2.35
N ALA A 44 3.34 -2.68 1.81
CA ALA A 44 2.19 -2.02 2.41
C ALA A 44 0.89 -2.84 2.25
N ILE A 45 0.70 -3.53 1.13
CA ILE A 45 -0.44 -4.44 0.90
C ILE A 45 -0.44 -5.59 1.91
N ASP A 46 0.72 -6.20 2.16
CA ASP A 46 0.86 -7.27 3.16
C ASP A 46 0.44 -6.81 4.57
N ASN A 47 0.62 -5.54 4.90
CA ASN A 47 0.17 -4.96 6.16
C ASN A 47 -1.32 -4.57 6.16
N LEU A 48 -1.90 -4.35 4.99
CA LEU A 48 -3.30 -3.90 4.84
C LEU A 48 -4.29 -5.06 4.79
N VAL A 49 -3.87 -6.23 4.29
CA VAL A 49 -4.79 -7.33 4.00
C VAL A 49 -4.17 -8.67 4.39
N ASP A 50 -4.85 -9.39 5.29
CA ASP A 50 -4.56 -10.79 5.56
C ASP A 50 -5.27 -11.67 4.51
N TRP A 51 -4.50 -12.29 3.61
CA TRP A 51 -5.01 -13.26 2.64
C TRP A 51 -4.71 -14.68 3.13
N TYR A 52 -5.72 -15.54 3.18
CA TYR A 52 -5.51 -16.97 3.43
C TYR A 52 -6.48 -17.81 2.60
N VAL A 53 -6.02 -18.99 2.18
CA VAL A 53 -6.83 -19.97 1.45
C VAL A 53 -7.44 -20.93 2.46
N LYS A 54 -8.76 -21.13 2.39
CA LYS A 54 -9.49 -22.11 3.20
C LYS A 54 -10.21 -23.09 2.26
N THR A 55 -10.21 -24.37 2.61
CA THR A 55 -11.00 -25.39 1.89
C THR A 55 -12.49 -25.10 2.05
N GLU A 56 -13.27 -25.32 0.99
CA GLU A 56 -14.74 -25.37 1.11
C GLU A 56 -15.10 -26.46 2.12
N GLY A 57 -15.86 -26.08 3.15
CA GLY A 57 -16.38 -26.97 4.18
C GLY A 57 -17.85 -27.25 3.95
#